data_AF-A0A497EAR5-F1
#
_entry.id   AF-A0A497EAR5-F1
#
_cell.length_a   1.000
_cell.length_b   1.000
_cell.length_c   1.000
_cell.angle_alpha   90.00
_cell.angle_beta   90.00
_cell.angle_gamma   90.00
#
_symmetry.space_group_name_H-M   'P 1'
#
loop_
_entity.id
_entity.type
_entity.pdbx_description
1 polymer ?
#
loop_
_entity_poly.entity_id
_entity_poly.type
_entity_poly.pdbx_seq_one_letter_code
_entity_poly.pdbx_strand_id
1 'polypeptide(L)'
;MPYSLLAALLLSAILISCASTAMASALEDRMERDLEGAWAALRIEIYSNCSGAYNDNHINALGVAAKADRRFEPGEVVKIDRVKVKRSRVDLLLTLAEPILKNHSDGPFILFSESPCKVQLIFDVPRDWIKSGDHRKILSEIDQRLTTFASFEAARTSALCNGRERDPYPADYELTLIRHEIWQAEELNFEIQARADQALEMALQVTSSVSDDPEYLKGFADGVQNMRFWSENDCDRLLSANFGSISDRPPKGSNRRYKPGYRDGQELIFNLILAKRLEGCYVPVPAMPE
;
A
#
# COMPACT_ATOMS: atom_id res chain seq x y z
N MET A 1 25.90 -69.28 4.46
CA MET A 1 25.87 -68.08 3.59
C MET A 1 24.42 -67.67 3.35
N PRO A 2 23.87 -66.66 4.05
CA PRO A 2 22.61 -66.04 3.60
C PRO A 2 22.57 -64.52 3.89
N TYR A 3 23.08 -63.67 2.99
CA TYR A 3 22.95 -62.20 3.10
C TYR A 3 22.89 -61.52 1.73
N SER A 4 22.07 -62.03 0.79
CA SER A 4 22.04 -61.45 -0.57
C SER A 4 20.63 -61.22 -1.15
N LEU A 5 19.55 -61.46 -0.40
CA LEU A 5 18.18 -61.32 -0.92
C LEU A 5 17.36 -60.18 -0.30
N LEU A 6 17.85 -59.49 0.74
CA LEU A 6 17.10 -58.44 1.44
C LEU A 6 17.39 -57.01 0.94
N ALA A 7 18.42 -56.79 0.14
CA ALA A 7 18.79 -55.45 -0.34
C ALA A 7 18.01 -54.99 -1.60
N ALA A 8 17.41 -55.90 -2.36
CA ALA A 8 16.71 -55.58 -3.60
C ALA A 8 15.27 -55.08 -3.40
N LEU A 9 14.67 -55.29 -2.23
CA LEU A 9 13.28 -54.92 -1.94
C LEU A 9 13.13 -53.53 -1.29
N LEU A 10 14.23 -52.92 -0.84
CA LEU A 10 14.25 -51.57 -0.25
C LEU A 10 14.54 -50.45 -1.26
N LEU A 11 15.05 -50.76 -2.46
CA LEU A 11 15.28 -49.77 -3.53
C LEU A 11 14.06 -49.50 -4.41
N SER A 12 13.05 -50.38 -4.42
CA SER A 12 11.82 -50.20 -5.22
C SER A 12 10.75 -49.33 -4.54
N ALA A 13 10.85 -49.10 -3.22
CA ALA A 13 9.89 -48.30 -2.47
C ALA A 13 10.18 -46.79 -2.50
N ILE A 14 11.40 -46.37 -2.86
CA ILE A 14 11.80 -44.95 -2.90
C ILE A 14 11.41 -44.29 -4.24
N LEU A 15 11.27 -45.06 -5.33
CA LEU A 15 10.91 -44.53 -6.66
C LEU A 15 9.42 -44.22 -6.85
N ILE A 16 8.53 -44.78 -6.00
CA ILE A 16 7.08 -44.58 -6.15
C ILE A 16 6.63 -43.25 -5.52
N SER A 17 7.42 -42.66 -4.61
CA SER A 17 7.03 -41.42 -3.94
C SER A 17 7.41 -40.13 -4.69
N CYS A 18 8.26 -40.21 -5.73
CA CYS A 18 8.68 -39.05 -6.54
C CYS A 18 7.79 -38.78 -7.77
N ALA A 19 7.00 -39.75 -8.23
CA ALA A 19 6.12 -39.56 -9.39
C ALA A 19 4.92 -38.63 -9.08
N SER A 20 4.45 -38.64 -7.83
CA SER A 20 3.25 -37.93 -7.39
C SER A 20 3.42 -36.41 -7.37
N THR A 21 4.62 -35.90 -7.05
CA THR A 21 4.91 -34.47 -7.01
C THR A 21 5.12 -33.90 -8.40
N ALA A 22 5.77 -34.64 -9.30
CA ALA A 22 6.03 -34.23 -10.68
C ALA A 22 4.74 -34.09 -11.51
N MET A 23 3.71 -34.89 -11.24
CA MET A 23 2.44 -34.81 -11.99
C MET A 23 1.57 -33.63 -11.57
N ALA A 24 1.54 -33.28 -10.28
CA ALA A 24 0.79 -32.12 -9.80
C ALA A 24 1.40 -30.81 -10.32
N SER A 25 2.73 -30.69 -10.29
CA SER A 25 3.42 -29.54 -10.89
C SER A 25 3.20 -29.47 -12.40
N ALA A 26 3.27 -30.59 -13.12
CA ALA A 26 3.00 -30.61 -14.57
C ALA A 26 1.54 -30.28 -14.92
N LEU A 27 0.57 -30.57 -14.04
CA LEU A 27 -0.82 -30.13 -14.20
C LEU A 27 -0.93 -28.62 -13.97
N GLU A 28 -0.34 -28.10 -12.90
CA GLU A 28 -0.28 -26.66 -12.61
C GLU A 28 0.34 -25.88 -13.75
N ASP A 29 1.53 -26.28 -14.23
CA ASP A 29 2.21 -25.64 -15.36
C ASP A 29 1.36 -25.62 -16.65
N ARG A 30 0.55 -26.66 -16.87
CA ARG A 30 -0.38 -26.71 -18.03
C ARG A 30 -1.52 -25.73 -17.86
N MET A 31 -2.12 -25.70 -16.67
CA MET A 31 -3.21 -24.78 -16.38
C MET A 31 -2.76 -23.33 -16.41
N GLU A 32 -1.57 -23.02 -15.87
CA GLU A 32 -0.97 -21.69 -15.94
C GLU A 32 -0.75 -21.27 -17.40
N ARG A 33 -0.18 -22.14 -18.24
CA ARG A 33 0.00 -21.82 -19.67
C ARG A 33 -1.31 -21.53 -20.41
N ASP A 34 -2.39 -22.23 -20.06
CA ASP A 34 -3.66 -22.12 -20.79
C ASP A 34 -4.57 -21.01 -20.25
N LEU A 35 -4.43 -20.63 -18.97
CA LEU A 35 -5.34 -19.71 -18.28
C LEU A 35 -4.67 -18.44 -17.77
N GLU A 36 -3.42 -18.48 -17.29
CA GLU A 36 -2.79 -17.29 -16.71
C GLU A 36 -2.61 -16.19 -17.77
N GLY A 37 -3.01 -14.97 -17.42
CA GLY A 37 -3.02 -13.83 -18.33
C GLY A 37 -4.21 -13.79 -19.28
N ALA A 38 -5.00 -14.86 -19.39
CA ALA A 38 -6.19 -14.88 -20.23
C ALA A 38 -7.27 -13.93 -19.68
N TRP A 39 -8.10 -13.43 -20.58
CA TRP A 39 -9.32 -12.70 -20.23
C TRP A 39 -10.48 -13.66 -20.16
N ALA A 40 -11.47 -13.38 -19.33
CA ALA A 40 -12.67 -14.19 -19.23
C ALA A 40 -13.91 -13.35 -18.99
N ALA A 41 -15.07 -13.86 -19.42
CA ALA A 41 -16.37 -13.37 -18.99
C ALA A 41 -16.99 -14.39 -18.03
N LEU A 42 -17.37 -13.94 -16.84
CA LEU A 42 -17.96 -14.79 -15.81
C LEU A 42 -19.41 -15.14 -16.15
N ARG A 43 -19.83 -16.38 -15.91
CA ARG A 43 -21.22 -16.85 -16.09
C ARG A 43 -21.98 -16.94 -14.77
N ILE A 44 -21.34 -16.55 -13.67
CA ILE A 44 -21.84 -16.61 -12.31
C ILE A 44 -21.69 -15.25 -11.64
N GLU A 45 -22.50 -15.03 -10.60
CA GLU A 45 -22.27 -13.94 -9.67
C GLU A 45 -20.98 -14.17 -8.88
N ILE A 46 -20.33 -13.08 -8.47
CA ILE A 46 -19.12 -13.13 -7.64
C ILE A 46 -19.16 -12.01 -6.60
N TYR A 47 -18.29 -12.11 -5.59
CA TYR A 47 -18.23 -11.17 -4.50
C TYR A 47 -16.79 -10.67 -4.27
N SER A 48 -16.62 -9.36 -4.09
CA SER A 48 -15.33 -8.76 -3.74
C SER A 48 -15.52 -7.58 -2.79
N ASN A 49 -14.55 -7.30 -1.93
CA ASN A 49 -14.51 -6.08 -1.13
C ASN A 49 -13.80 -4.93 -1.87
N CYS A 50 -13.23 -5.23 -3.04
CA CYS A 50 -12.44 -4.31 -3.84
C CYS A 50 -11.41 -3.54 -3.00
N SER A 51 -10.73 -4.23 -2.09
CA SER A 51 -9.66 -3.66 -1.26
C SER A 51 -8.27 -3.91 -1.85
N GLY A 52 -8.20 -4.41 -3.09
CA GLY A 52 -6.96 -4.90 -3.71
C GLY A 52 -6.52 -6.29 -3.26
N ALA A 53 -7.20 -6.89 -2.27
CA ALA A 53 -7.01 -8.27 -1.83
C ALA A 53 -8.01 -9.23 -2.48
N TYR A 54 -7.62 -10.49 -2.66
CA TYR A 54 -8.50 -11.53 -3.20
C TYR A 54 -9.52 -12.00 -2.17
N ASN A 55 -10.79 -12.03 -2.57
CA ASN A 55 -11.87 -12.59 -1.75
C ASN A 55 -12.21 -14.02 -2.20
N ASP A 56 -12.30 -14.93 -1.23
CA ASP A 56 -12.66 -16.33 -1.49
C ASP A 56 -14.12 -16.45 -1.93
N ASN A 57 -14.32 -17.01 -3.12
CA ASN A 57 -15.60 -17.31 -3.72
C ASN A 57 -15.67 -18.82 -3.96
N HIS A 58 -16.31 -19.53 -3.03
CA HIS A 58 -16.48 -20.98 -3.13
C HIS A 58 -17.62 -21.30 -4.09
N ILE A 59 -17.28 -21.96 -5.20
CA ILE A 59 -18.26 -22.34 -6.21
C ILE A 59 -18.83 -23.71 -5.85
N ASN A 60 -20.15 -23.78 -5.67
CA ASN A 60 -20.85 -25.03 -5.42
C ASN A 60 -22.08 -25.18 -6.34
N ALA A 61 -22.84 -26.26 -6.16
CA ALA A 61 -24.03 -26.54 -6.95
C ALA A 61 -25.19 -25.55 -6.71
N LEU A 62 -25.20 -24.87 -5.56
CA LEU A 62 -26.23 -23.91 -5.15
C LEU A 62 -25.87 -22.45 -5.49
N GLY A 63 -24.63 -22.17 -5.92
CA GLY A 63 -24.17 -20.83 -6.25
C GLY A 63 -22.77 -20.54 -5.73
N VAL A 64 -22.51 -19.28 -5.38
CA VAL A 64 -21.23 -18.82 -4.84
C VAL A 64 -21.39 -18.46 -3.36
N ALA A 65 -20.58 -19.08 -2.51
CA ALA A 65 -20.48 -18.72 -1.10
C ALA A 65 -19.27 -17.81 -0.88
N ALA A 66 -19.51 -16.59 -0.41
CA ALA A 66 -18.47 -15.60 -0.14
C ALA A 66 -18.80 -14.75 1.09
N LYS A 67 -17.77 -14.13 1.68
CA LYS A 67 -17.88 -13.19 2.82
C LYS A 67 -17.62 -11.74 2.42
N ALA A 68 -17.78 -11.42 1.14
CA ALA A 68 -17.52 -10.09 0.61
C ALA A 68 -18.80 -9.26 0.53
N ASP A 69 -18.67 -7.95 0.73
CA ASP A 69 -19.79 -7.03 0.91
C ASP A 69 -20.45 -6.62 -0.41
N ARG A 70 -19.70 -6.67 -1.52
CA ARG A 70 -20.20 -6.30 -2.85
C ARG A 70 -20.36 -7.52 -3.73
N ARG A 71 -21.58 -7.67 -4.25
CA ARG A 71 -21.96 -8.62 -5.29
C ARG A 71 -21.74 -7.99 -6.66
N PHE A 72 -21.25 -8.78 -7.61
CA PHE A 72 -21.26 -8.47 -9.03
C PHE A 72 -22.07 -9.53 -9.77
N GLU A 73 -22.82 -9.09 -10.77
CA GLU A 73 -23.70 -9.95 -11.56
C GLU A 73 -22.90 -10.82 -12.54
N PRO A 74 -23.48 -11.91 -13.07
CA PRO A 74 -22.91 -12.59 -14.22
C PRO A 74 -22.58 -11.63 -15.37
N GLY A 75 -21.55 -11.97 -16.13
CA GLY A 75 -21.07 -11.24 -17.30
C GLY A 75 -19.94 -10.25 -17.01
N GLU A 76 -19.43 -10.20 -15.78
CA GLU A 76 -18.22 -9.44 -15.47
C GLU A 76 -17.03 -9.94 -16.29
N VAL A 77 -16.30 -8.99 -16.89
CA VAL A 77 -15.02 -9.27 -17.55
C VAL A 77 -13.91 -9.24 -16.51
N VAL A 78 -13.08 -10.27 -16.50
CA VAL A 78 -11.98 -10.46 -15.56
C VAL A 78 -10.71 -10.87 -16.30
N LYS A 79 -9.56 -10.55 -15.71
CA LYS A 79 -8.27 -11.11 -16.08
C LYS A 79 -7.90 -12.21 -15.09
N ILE A 80 -7.41 -13.34 -15.60
CA ILE A 80 -6.86 -14.42 -14.78
C ILE A 80 -5.42 -14.05 -14.44
N ASP A 81 -5.16 -13.68 -13.19
CA ASP A 81 -3.83 -13.24 -12.75
C ASP A 81 -2.93 -14.40 -12.37
N ARG A 82 -3.52 -15.47 -11.81
CA ARG A 82 -2.78 -16.66 -11.39
C ARG A 82 -3.71 -17.86 -11.26
N VAL A 83 -3.17 -19.04 -11.54
CA VAL A 83 -3.79 -20.33 -11.22
C VAL A 83 -3.07 -20.97 -10.04
N LYS A 84 -3.80 -21.63 -9.15
CA LYS A 84 -3.21 -22.47 -8.10
C LYS A 84 -3.88 -23.83 -8.08
N VAL A 85 -3.10 -24.89 -8.27
CA VAL A 85 -3.62 -26.26 -8.22
C VAL A 85 -3.35 -26.85 -6.84
N LYS A 86 -4.42 -27.31 -6.18
CA LYS A 86 -4.35 -27.94 -4.85
C LYS A 86 -4.87 -29.37 -4.92
N ARG A 87 -4.64 -30.14 -3.85
CA ARG A 87 -4.95 -31.58 -3.77
C ARG A 87 -6.40 -31.96 -4.15
N SER A 88 -7.37 -31.08 -3.95
CA SER A 88 -8.79 -31.32 -4.22
C SER A 88 -9.53 -30.08 -4.73
N ARG A 89 -8.81 -29.10 -5.26
CA ARG A 89 -9.41 -27.87 -5.77
C ARG A 89 -8.45 -27.15 -6.71
N VAL A 90 -9.00 -26.29 -7.55
CA VAL A 90 -8.25 -25.30 -8.32
C VAL A 90 -8.74 -23.92 -7.91
N ASP A 91 -7.80 -23.04 -7.59
CA ASP A 91 -8.10 -21.66 -7.26
C ASP A 91 -7.66 -20.76 -8.42
N LEU A 92 -8.59 -19.97 -8.97
CA LEU A 92 -8.28 -18.93 -9.97
C LEU A 92 -8.29 -17.58 -9.28
N LEU A 93 -7.16 -16.87 -9.33
CA LEU A 93 -7.03 -15.52 -8.82
C LEU A 93 -7.29 -14.56 -9.98
N LEU A 94 -8.33 -13.76 -9.85
CA LEU A 94 -8.87 -12.91 -10.90
C LEU A 94 -8.92 -11.45 -10.47
N THR A 95 -8.73 -10.53 -11.40
CA THR A 95 -8.99 -9.11 -11.23
C THR A 95 -10.08 -8.68 -12.21
N LEU A 96 -11.12 -8.00 -11.74
CA LEU A 96 -12.16 -7.44 -12.60
C LEU A 96 -11.56 -6.34 -13.47
N ALA A 97 -11.96 -6.31 -14.74
CA ALA A 97 -11.46 -5.33 -15.70
C ALA A 97 -11.83 -3.90 -15.30
N GLU A 98 -13.06 -3.73 -14.85
CA GLU A 98 -13.60 -2.44 -14.43
C GLU A 98 -13.46 -2.30 -12.91
N PRO A 99 -12.68 -1.33 -12.41
CA PRO A 99 -12.60 -1.06 -10.98
C PRO A 99 -13.91 -0.47 -10.47
N ILE A 100 -13.98 -0.26 -9.16
CA ILE A 100 -15.03 0.57 -8.57
C ILE A 100 -14.45 1.91 -8.16
N LEU A 101 -15.30 2.93 -8.14
CA LEU A 101 -14.94 4.22 -7.60
C LEU A 101 -15.26 4.26 -6.11
N LYS A 102 -14.24 4.48 -5.27
CA LYS A 102 -14.39 4.64 -3.82
C LYS A 102 -14.24 6.10 -3.45
N ASN A 103 -15.18 6.59 -2.67
CA ASN A 103 -15.03 7.90 -2.06
C ASN A 103 -14.21 7.81 -0.76
N HIS A 104 -13.52 8.89 -0.44
CA HIS A 104 -12.89 9.12 0.84
C HIS A 104 -12.90 10.63 1.13
N SER A 105 -12.82 10.99 2.40
CA SER A 105 -12.79 12.39 2.81
C SER A 105 -11.35 12.82 3.12
N ASP A 106 -10.97 13.99 2.63
CA ASP A 106 -9.76 14.70 3.03
C ASP A 106 -10.12 16.16 3.27
N GLY A 107 -9.98 16.62 4.51
CA GLY A 107 -10.53 17.89 4.96
C GLY A 107 -12.02 18.04 4.61
N PRO A 108 -12.43 19.15 3.98
CA PRO A 108 -13.82 19.38 3.56
C PRO A 108 -14.19 18.71 2.22
N PHE A 109 -13.26 18.00 1.58
CA PHE A 109 -13.44 17.44 0.24
C PHE A 109 -13.85 15.96 0.28
N ILE A 110 -14.66 15.55 -0.70
CA ILE A 110 -14.89 14.14 -1.00
C ILE A 110 -14.12 13.82 -2.27
N LEU A 111 -13.09 13.01 -2.12
CA LEU A 111 -12.22 12.57 -3.20
C LEU A 111 -12.57 11.14 -3.62
N PHE A 112 -12.24 10.80 -4.85
CA PHE A 112 -12.59 9.53 -5.45
C PHE A 112 -11.33 8.84 -5.99
N SER A 113 -11.12 7.59 -5.56
CA SER A 113 -10.03 6.75 -6.04
C SER A 113 -10.57 5.47 -6.65
N GLU A 114 -9.92 5.03 -7.72
CA GLU A 114 -10.23 3.75 -8.33
C GLU A 114 -9.68 2.62 -7.46
N SER A 115 -10.51 1.61 -7.21
CA SER A 115 -10.15 0.46 -6.39
C SER A 115 -10.32 -0.84 -7.18
N PRO A 116 -9.25 -1.61 -7.41
CA PRO A 116 -9.35 -2.85 -8.14
C PRO A 116 -10.12 -3.90 -7.32
N CYS A 117 -10.99 -4.63 -8.00
CA CYS A 117 -11.74 -5.73 -7.41
C CYS A 117 -11.05 -7.04 -7.74
N LYS A 118 -10.56 -7.74 -6.71
CA LYS A 118 -9.89 -9.03 -6.85
C LYS A 118 -10.71 -10.14 -6.24
N VAL A 119 -10.74 -11.28 -6.91
CA VAL A 119 -11.62 -12.41 -6.61
C VAL A 119 -10.82 -13.70 -6.74
N GLN A 120 -10.95 -14.60 -5.78
CA GLN A 120 -10.43 -15.95 -5.87
C GLN A 120 -11.60 -16.91 -6.08
N LEU A 121 -11.74 -17.44 -7.29
CA LEU A 121 -12.70 -18.49 -7.57
C LEU A 121 -12.12 -19.84 -7.12
N ILE A 122 -12.82 -20.51 -6.22
CA ILE A 122 -12.39 -21.80 -5.67
C ILE A 122 -13.29 -22.89 -6.26
N PHE A 123 -12.71 -23.70 -7.14
CA PHE A 123 -13.36 -24.83 -7.78
C PHE A 123 -13.01 -26.11 -7.03
N ASP A 124 -13.96 -26.67 -6.29
CA ASP A 124 -13.79 -27.99 -5.70
C ASP A 124 -13.85 -29.05 -6.81
N VAL A 125 -12.75 -29.80 -6.98
CA VAL A 125 -12.65 -30.84 -8.00
C VAL A 125 -12.32 -32.20 -7.37
N PRO A 126 -12.82 -33.32 -7.93
CA PRO A 126 -12.48 -34.64 -7.44
C PRO A 126 -10.97 -34.86 -7.34
N ARG A 127 -10.50 -35.39 -6.20
CA ARG A 127 -9.07 -35.66 -5.96
C ARG A 127 -8.44 -36.53 -7.04
N ASP A 128 -9.22 -37.43 -7.62
CA ASP A 128 -8.72 -38.34 -8.64
C ASP A 128 -8.41 -37.61 -9.95
N TRP A 129 -9.10 -36.52 -10.27
CA TRP A 129 -8.79 -35.69 -11.45
C TRP A 129 -7.45 -34.99 -11.29
N ILE A 130 -7.16 -34.47 -10.09
CA ILE A 130 -5.85 -33.86 -9.77
C ILE A 130 -4.74 -34.91 -9.83
N LYS A 131 -4.95 -36.07 -9.21
CA LYS A 131 -3.96 -37.15 -9.17
C LYS A 131 -3.64 -37.71 -10.54
N SER A 132 -4.65 -37.88 -11.40
CA SER A 132 -4.45 -38.37 -12.76
C SER A 132 -3.99 -37.29 -13.75
N GLY A 133 -3.95 -36.02 -13.32
CA GLY A 133 -3.62 -34.90 -14.19
C GLY A 133 -4.67 -34.68 -15.29
N ASP A 134 -5.96 -34.94 -15.00
CA ASP A 134 -7.08 -34.86 -15.95
C ASP A 134 -7.47 -33.41 -16.27
N HIS A 135 -6.54 -32.74 -16.95
CA HIS A 135 -6.59 -31.34 -17.33
C HIS A 135 -7.88 -30.98 -18.08
N ARG A 136 -8.33 -31.84 -18.99
CA ARG A 136 -9.52 -31.59 -19.81
C ARG A 136 -10.80 -31.53 -18.97
N LYS A 137 -10.96 -32.43 -18.00
CA LYS A 137 -12.14 -32.40 -17.11
C LYS A 137 -12.15 -31.14 -16.24
N ILE A 138 -10.99 -30.74 -15.75
CA ILE A 138 -10.87 -29.53 -14.93
C ILE A 138 -11.21 -28.28 -15.74
N LEU A 139 -10.66 -28.15 -16.95
CA LEU A 139 -11.00 -27.03 -17.83
C LEU A 139 -12.49 -27.03 -18.21
N SER A 140 -13.08 -28.20 -18.45
CA SER A 140 -14.51 -28.30 -18.74
C SER A 140 -15.40 -27.90 -17.55
N GLU A 141 -14.93 -28.06 -16.31
CA GLU A 141 -15.63 -27.58 -15.12
C GLU A 141 -15.50 -26.05 -14.99
N ILE A 142 -14.31 -25.51 -15.27
CA ILE A 142 -14.07 -24.07 -15.28
C ILE A 142 -14.91 -23.37 -16.37
N ASP A 143 -14.98 -23.94 -17.57
CA ASP A 143 -15.68 -23.34 -18.73
C ASP A 143 -17.21 -23.22 -18.52
N GLN A 144 -17.79 -24.05 -17.64
CA GLN A 144 -19.19 -23.92 -17.23
C GLN A 144 -19.45 -22.62 -16.45
N ARG A 145 -18.42 -22.05 -15.81
CA ARG A 145 -18.54 -20.91 -14.89
C ARG A 145 -17.92 -19.63 -15.43
N LEU A 146 -16.99 -19.73 -16.37
CA LEU A 146 -16.41 -18.59 -17.08
C LEU A 146 -15.96 -19.03 -18.47
N THR A 147 -16.03 -18.14 -19.45
CA THR A 147 -15.47 -18.43 -20.79
C THR A 147 -14.26 -17.55 -21.02
N THR A 148 -13.15 -18.15 -21.44
CA THR A 148 -11.89 -17.45 -21.69
C THR A 148 -11.81 -16.90 -23.12
N PHE A 149 -11.04 -15.83 -23.27
CA PHE A 149 -10.82 -15.08 -24.50
C PHE A 149 -9.34 -14.71 -24.62
N ALA A 150 -8.87 -14.59 -25.85
CA ALA A 150 -7.48 -14.23 -26.14
C ALA A 150 -7.14 -12.77 -25.81
N SER A 151 -8.14 -11.88 -25.74
CA SER A 151 -7.94 -10.46 -25.48
C SER A 151 -9.09 -9.86 -24.67
N PHE A 152 -8.82 -8.71 -24.03
CA PHE A 152 -9.82 -7.92 -23.31
C PHE A 152 -10.98 -7.52 -24.24
N GLU A 153 -10.66 -7.04 -25.44
CA GLU A 153 -11.64 -6.57 -26.40
C GLU A 153 -12.58 -7.70 -26.86
N ALA A 154 -12.06 -8.91 -27.07
CA ALA A 154 -12.87 -10.08 -27.38
C ALA A 154 -13.81 -10.46 -26.22
N ALA A 155 -13.34 -10.38 -24.97
CA ALA A 155 -14.19 -10.61 -23.81
C ALA A 155 -15.27 -9.53 -23.67
N ARG A 156 -14.91 -8.24 -23.84
CA ARG A 156 -15.82 -7.09 -23.66
C ARG A 156 -16.90 -7.02 -24.73
N THR A 157 -16.57 -7.36 -25.98
CA THR A 157 -17.54 -7.35 -27.10
C THR A 157 -18.34 -8.64 -27.21
N SER A 158 -18.02 -9.65 -26.39
CA SER A 158 -18.78 -10.91 -26.37
C SER A 158 -20.20 -10.70 -25.85
N ALA A 159 -21.14 -11.53 -26.32
CA ALA A 159 -22.51 -11.56 -25.81
C ALA A 159 -22.62 -12.00 -24.34
N LEU A 160 -21.51 -12.45 -23.72
CA LEU A 160 -21.46 -12.83 -22.32
C LEU A 160 -21.15 -11.63 -21.41
N CYS A 161 -20.61 -10.54 -21.95
CA CYS A 161 -20.30 -9.34 -21.20
C CYS A 161 -21.59 -8.65 -20.74
N ASN A 162 -21.66 -8.26 -19.47
CA ASN A 162 -22.79 -7.49 -18.93
C ASN A 162 -22.70 -5.98 -19.23
N GLY A 163 -21.60 -5.54 -19.86
CA GLY A 163 -21.39 -4.15 -20.24
C GLY A 163 -21.19 -3.21 -19.05
N ARG A 164 -20.88 -3.72 -17.85
CA ARG A 164 -20.58 -2.85 -16.70
C ARG A 164 -19.39 -1.96 -17.05
N GLU A 165 -19.51 -0.70 -16.66
CA GLU A 165 -18.43 0.29 -16.68
C GLU A 165 -18.22 0.81 -15.26
N ARG A 166 -17.04 1.37 -14.97
CA ARG A 166 -16.83 2.13 -13.74
C ARG A 166 -17.84 3.28 -13.67
N ASP A 167 -18.40 3.51 -12.48
CA ASP A 167 -19.23 4.70 -12.21
C ASP A 167 -18.47 5.98 -12.58
N PRO A 168 -19.11 6.95 -13.27
CA PRO A 168 -18.45 8.20 -13.64
C PRO A 168 -18.09 9.02 -12.41
N TYR A 169 -17.06 9.87 -12.53
CA TYR A 169 -16.80 10.89 -11.52
C TYR A 169 -17.96 11.91 -11.47
N PRO A 170 -18.14 12.62 -10.34
CA PRO A 170 -19.01 13.79 -10.30
C PRO A 170 -18.64 14.80 -11.39
N ALA A 171 -19.63 15.53 -11.91
CA ALA A 171 -19.45 16.44 -13.05
C ALA A 171 -18.43 17.56 -12.79
N ASP A 172 -18.25 17.96 -11.53
CA ASP A 172 -17.34 18.99 -11.05
C ASP A 172 -16.09 18.43 -10.35
N TYR A 173 -15.76 17.16 -10.59
CA TYR A 173 -14.67 16.50 -9.87
C TYR A 173 -13.30 17.12 -10.18
N GLU A 174 -13.03 17.54 -11.41
CA GLU A 174 -11.79 18.24 -11.77
C GLU A 174 -11.65 19.57 -11.00
N LEU A 175 -12.75 20.33 -10.85
CA LEU A 175 -12.76 21.54 -10.04
C LEU A 175 -12.54 21.22 -8.55
N THR A 176 -13.07 20.09 -8.08
CA THR A 176 -12.85 19.60 -6.71
C THR A 176 -11.38 19.28 -6.46
N LEU A 177 -10.70 18.64 -7.41
CA LEU A 177 -9.25 18.34 -7.33
C LEU A 177 -8.42 19.62 -7.25
N ILE A 178 -8.72 20.62 -8.07
CA ILE A 178 -8.00 21.90 -8.05
C ILE A 178 -8.22 22.64 -6.73
N ARG A 179 -9.45 22.68 -6.23
CA ARG A 179 -9.76 23.27 -4.91
C ARG A 179 -9.07 22.53 -3.77
N HIS A 180 -8.98 21.20 -3.87
CA HIS A 180 -8.29 20.37 -2.89
C HIS A 180 -6.79 20.65 -2.89
N GLU A 181 -6.15 20.79 -4.06
CA GLU A 181 -4.73 21.14 -4.17
C GLU A 181 -4.43 22.54 -3.58
N ILE A 182 -5.30 23.53 -3.86
CA ILE A 182 -5.23 24.87 -3.25
C ILE A 182 -5.31 24.76 -1.74
N TRP A 183 -6.31 24.06 -1.23
CA TRP A 183 -6.50 23.89 0.21
C TRP A 183 -5.30 23.17 0.87
N GLN A 184 -4.75 22.12 0.26
CA GLN A 184 -3.56 21.44 0.79
C GLN A 184 -2.35 22.37 0.87
N ALA A 185 -2.13 23.21 -0.15
CA ALA A 185 -1.06 24.20 -0.14
C ALA A 185 -1.28 25.27 0.94
N GLU A 186 -2.51 25.73 1.12
CA GLU A 186 -2.88 26.69 2.16
C GLU A 186 -2.69 26.13 3.58
N GLU A 187 -3.15 24.90 3.84
CA GLU A 187 -2.98 24.22 5.14
C GLU A 187 -1.50 24.01 5.47
N LEU A 188 -0.69 23.55 4.51
CA LEU A 188 0.75 23.37 4.71
C LEU A 188 1.45 24.71 4.98
N ASN A 189 1.13 25.75 4.22
CA ASN A 189 1.69 27.09 4.46
C ASN A 189 1.26 27.67 5.81
N PHE A 190 0.03 27.38 6.25
CA PHE A 190 -0.45 27.74 7.58
C PHE A 190 0.33 27.01 8.68
N GLU A 191 0.60 25.71 8.53
CA GLU A 191 1.43 24.93 9.46
C GLU A 191 2.87 25.47 9.53
N ILE A 192 3.49 25.77 8.38
CA ILE A 192 4.81 26.37 8.29
C ILE A 192 4.86 27.69 9.04
N GLN A 193 3.89 28.57 8.80
CA GLN A 193 3.78 29.86 9.50
C GLN A 193 3.65 29.66 11.01
N ALA A 194 2.73 28.79 11.45
CA ALA A 194 2.51 28.52 12.86
C ALA A 194 3.77 27.97 13.55
N ARG A 195 4.52 27.10 12.87
CA ARG A 195 5.77 26.56 13.39
C ARG A 195 6.87 27.62 13.48
N ALA A 196 6.96 28.51 12.51
CA ALA A 196 7.90 29.62 12.51
C ALA A 196 7.58 30.62 13.63
N ASP A 197 6.31 30.98 13.81
CA ASP A 197 5.85 31.86 14.89
C ASP A 197 6.15 31.27 16.27
N GLN A 198 5.88 29.97 16.45
CA GLN A 198 6.24 29.26 17.67
C GLN A 198 7.75 29.31 17.94
N ALA A 199 8.58 29.11 16.91
CA ALA A 199 10.03 29.19 17.07
C ALA A 199 10.45 30.63 17.49
N LEU A 200 9.89 31.67 16.89
CA LEU A 200 10.17 33.05 17.28
C LEU A 200 9.72 33.35 18.71
N GLU A 201 8.56 32.86 19.15
CA GLU A 201 8.09 33.00 20.52
C GLU A 201 9.04 32.33 21.53
N MET A 202 9.51 31.11 21.23
CA MET A 202 10.50 30.41 22.06
C MET A 202 11.83 31.17 22.12
N ALA A 203 12.28 31.75 21.01
CA ALA A 203 13.47 32.61 20.98
C ALA A 203 13.28 33.85 21.87
N LEU A 204 12.13 34.51 21.81
CA LEU A 204 11.80 35.66 22.67
C LEU A 204 11.79 35.26 24.15
N GLN A 205 11.20 34.12 24.49
CA GLN A 205 11.19 33.60 25.86
C GLN A 205 12.60 33.43 26.41
N VAL A 206 13.52 32.86 25.63
CA VAL A 206 14.93 32.76 26.01
C VAL A 206 15.53 34.15 26.26
N THR A 207 15.32 35.11 25.35
CA THR A 207 15.89 36.47 25.53
C THR A 207 15.38 37.18 26.78
N SER A 208 14.13 36.94 27.19
CA SER A 208 13.54 37.52 28.41
C SER A 208 14.08 36.94 29.71
N SER A 209 14.75 35.79 29.66
CA SER A 209 15.29 35.08 30.83
C SER A 209 16.82 35.15 30.94
N VAL A 210 17.48 35.93 30.08
CA VAL A 210 18.93 36.15 30.11
C VAL A 210 19.36 36.78 31.43
N SER A 211 20.28 36.10 32.12
CA SER A 211 20.91 36.60 33.35
C SER A 211 22.15 37.43 33.03
N ASP A 212 22.44 38.40 33.89
CA ASP A 212 23.66 39.22 33.89
C ASP A 212 24.88 38.53 34.56
N ASP A 213 24.71 37.31 35.09
CA ASP A 213 25.79 36.54 35.69
C ASP A 213 26.90 36.24 34.65
N PRO A 214 28.17 36.61 34.91
CA PRO A 214 29.24 36.44 33.93
C PRO A 214 29.47 34.99 33.47
N GLU A 215 29.27 34.01 34.35
CA GLU A 215 29.44 32.59 34.01
C GLU A 215 28.27 32.09 33.17
N TYR A 216 27.05 32.57 33.45
CA TYR A 216 25.89 32.36 32.59
C TYR A 216 26.12 32.94 31.19
N LEU A 217 26.53 34.21 31.09
CA LEU A 217 26.75 34.88 29.80
C LEU A 217 27.84 34.21 28.97
N LYS A 218 28.91 33.72 29.63
CA LYS A 218 29.93 32.91 28.97
C LYS A 218 29.35 31.61 28.41
N GLY A 219 28.56 30.89 29.21
CA GLY A 219 27.86 29.70 28.76
C GLY A 219 26.96 30.00 27.56
N PHE A 220 26.18 31.07 27.65
CA PHE A 220 25.29 31.54 26.59
C PHE A 220 26.02 31.80 25.28
N ALA A 221 27.11 32.55 25.32
CA ALA A 221 27.93 32.80 24.13
C ALA A 221 28.46 31.50 23.52
N ASP A 222 28.97 30.56 24.33
CA ASP A 222 29.47 29.27 23.85
C ASP A 222 28.33 28.42 23.24
N GLY A 223 27.14 28.44 23.84
CA GLY A 223 25.95 27.75 23.32
C GLY A 223 25.51 28.30 21.96
N VAL A 224 25.52 29.63 21.81
CA VAL A 224 25.28 30.31 20.53
C VAL A 224 26.28 29.85 19.46
N GLN A 225 27.57 29.81 19.80
CA GLN A 225 28.62 29.37 18.87
C GLN A 225 28.52 27.89 18.49
N ASN A 226 27.95 27.06 19.36
CA ASN A 226 27.75 25.64 19.08
C ASN A 226 26.59 25.44 18.09
N MET A 227 25.44 26.03 18.38
CA MET A 227 24.22 25.78 17.61
C MET A 227 24.22 26.43 16.22
N ARG A 228 25.07 27.44 15.97
CA ARG A 228 25.19 28.07 14.64
C ARG A 228 25.51 27.10 13.51
N PHE A 229 26.05 25.92 13.82
CA PHE A 229 26.43 24.88 12.87
C PHE A 229 25.30 23.91 12.53
N TRP A 230 24.13 24.02 13.16
CA TRP A 230 22.99 23.18 12.82
C TRP A 230 22.51 23.47 11.40
N SER A 231 22.50 22.45 10.55
CA SER A 231 22.42 22.58 9.08
C SER A 231 21.23 21.89 8.43
N GLU A 232 20.16 21.59 9.18
CA GLU A 232 18.96 20.97 8.61
C GLU A 232 18.26 21.92 7.62
N ASN A 233 17.90 21.42 6.44
CA ASN A 233 17.26 22.19 5.36
C ASN A 233 16.05 21.45 4.76
N ASP A 234 15.79 20.21 5.16
CA ASP A 234 14.62 19.46 4.73
C ASP A 234 13.37 19.95 5.46
N CYS A 235 12.33 20.33 4.72
CA CYS A 235 11.14 20.98 5.29
C CYS A 235 10.37 20.09 6.27
N ASP A 236 10.23 18.80 5.96
CA ASP A 236 9.55 17.84 6.86
C ASP A 236 10.32 17.69 8.18
N ARG A 237 11.65 17.67 8.10
CA ARG A 237 12.51 17.66 9.29
C ARG A 237 12.52 18.96 10.06
N LEU A 238 12.40 20.11 9.38
CA LEU A 238 12.28 21.41 10.04
C LEU A 238 10.95 21.52 10.80
N LEU A 239 9.83 21.13 10.19
CA LEU A 239 8.51 21.11 10.82
C LEU A 239 8.50 20.24 12.09
N SER A 240 9.13 19.07 12.02
CA SER A 240 9.24 18.11 13.14
C SER A 240 10.44 18.34 14.08
N ALA A 241 11.29 19.34 13.81
CA ALA A 241 12.51 19.57 14.60
C ALA A 241 12.18 19.94 16.05
N ASN A 242 12.91 19.32 16.98
CA ASN A 242 12.79 19.57 18.40
C ASN A 242 14.17 19.87 19.01
N PHE A 243 14.28 20.97 19.77
CA PHE A 243 15.51 21.35 20.43
C PHE A 243 16.06 20.23 21.33
N GLY A 244 15.19 19.53 22.06
CA GLY A 244 15.62 18.51 23.03
C GLY A 244 16.36 17.32 22.41
N SER A 245 16.11 17.00 21.14
CA SER A 245 16.82 15.91 20.43
C SER A 245 18.10 16.39 19.72
N ILE A 246 18.24 17.70 19.52
CA ILE A 246 19.34 18.31 18.74
C ILE A 246 20.37 18.99 19.65
N SER A 247 19.97 19.38 20.86
CA SER A 247 20.85 20.10 21.80
C SER A 247 22.07 19.28 22.20
N ASP A 248 23.23 19.92 22.20
CA ASP A 248 24.46 19.33 22.73
C ASP A 248 24.62 19.56 24.23
N ARG A 249 25.39 18.67 24.85
CA ARG A 249 25.75 18.80 26.27
C ARG A 249 26.81 19.87 26.46
N PRO A 250 26.74 20.65 27.56
CA PRO A 250 27.78 21.60 27.91
C PRO A 250 29.13 20.89 28.13
N PRO A 251 30.27 21.60 27.97
CA PRO A 251 31.60 21.06 28.24
C PRO A 251 31.72 20.41 29.62
N LYS A 252 32.56 19.37 29.71
CA LYS A 252 32.81 18.68 30.99
C LYS A 252 33.47 19.65 31.97
N GLY A 253 33.04 19.63 33.23
CA GLY A 253 33.57 20.50 34.28
C GLY A 253 32.95 21.89 34.34
N SER A 254 32.02 22.24 33.45
CA SER A 254 31.28 23.51 33.55
C SER A 254 30.53 23.65 34.87
N ASN A 255 30.57 24.85 35.44
CA ASN A 255 29.91 25.18 36.71
C ASN A 255 28.37 25.26 36.58
N ARG A 256 27.67 25.42 37.71
CA ARG A 256 26.20 25.43 37.77
C ARG A 256 25.56 26.62 37.05
N ARG A 257 26.24 27.78 36.95
CA ARG A 257 25.72 28.99 36.29
C ARG A 257 25.93 28.97 34.78
N TYR A 258 27.01 28.37 34.32
CA TYR A 258 27.33 28.18 32.91
C TYR A 258 26.33 27.27 32.18
N LYS A 259 25.91 26.15 32.81
CA LYS A 259 25.10 25.12 32.11
C LYS A 259 23.75 25.63 31.59
N PRO A 260 22.94 26.38 32.37
CA PRO A 260 21.73 27.01 31.86
C PRO A 260 22.03 27.95 30.69
N GLY A 261 23.02 28.85 30.84
CA GLY A 261 23.41 29.76 29.77
C GLY A 261 23.76 29.02 28.48
N TYR A 262 24.57 27.95 28.55
CA TYR A 262 24.91 27.14 27.37
C TYR A 262 23.71 26.49 26.69
N ARG A 263 22.72 26.03 27.46
CA ARG A 263 21.48 25.51 26.89
C ARG A 263 20.68 26.63 26.24
N ASP A 264 20.50 27.74 26.94
CA ASP A 264 19.69 28.88 26.50
C ASP A 264 20.28 29.51 25.22
N GLY A 265 21.60 29.65 25.14
CA GLY A 265 22.29 30.13 23.95
C GLY A 265 22.10 29.21 22.73
N GLN A 266 22.08 27.88 22.94
CA GLN A 266 21.74 26.96 21.86
C GLN A 266 20.25 27.06 21.48
N GLU A 267 19.35 27.10 22.47
CA GLU A 267 17.91 27.15 22.26
C GLU A 267 17.49 28.41 21.48
N LEU A 268 18.09 29.56 21.78
CA LEU A 268 17.89 30.79 21.02
C LEU A 268 18.26 30.61 19.54
N ILE A 269 19.48 30.15 19.27
CA ILE A 269 19.98 30.05 17.88
C ILE A 269 19.25 28.97 17.10
N PHE A 270 18.92 27.84 17.73
CA PHE A 270 18.12 26.79 17.13
C PHE A 270 16.79 27.37 16.61
N ASN A 271 16.05 28.08 17.47
CA ASN A 271 14.75 28.64 17.12
C ASN A 271 14.84 29.75 16.06
N LEU A 272 15.86 30.62 16.12
CA LEU A 272 16.08 31.65 15.10
C LEU A 272 16.43 31.06 13.73
N ILE A 273 17.28 30.03 13.69
CA ILE A 273 17.62 29.32 12.45
C ILE A 273 16.39 28.61 11.90
N LEU A 274 15.62 27.94 12.78
CA LEU A 274 14.43 27.21 12.40
C LEU A 274 13.39 28.13 11.76
N ALA A 275 13.02 29.22 12.43
CA ALA A 275 12.07 30.20 11.90
C ALA A 275 12.49 30.71 10.51
N LYS A 276 13.75 31.13 10.38
CA LYS A 276 14.30 31.63 9.11
C LYS A 276 14.28 30.60 8.00
N ARG A 277 14.55 29.33 8.29
CA ARG A 277 14.58 28.28 7.26
C ARG A 277 13.18 27.84 6.84
N LEU A 278 12.22 27.87 7.76
CA LEU A 278 10.81 27.59 7.45
C LEU A 278 10.23 28.60 6.45
N GLU A 279 10.73 29.84 6.39
CA GLU A 279 10.39 30.80 5.32
C GLU A 279 10.69 30.25 3.91
N GLY A 280 11.68 29.37 3.77
CA GLY A 280 12.02 28.72 2.50
C GLY A 280 11.13 27.52 2.16
N CYS A 281 10.25 27.09 3.06
CA CYS A 281 9.41 25.89 2.90
C CYS A 281 8.02 26.17 2.35
N TYR A 282 7.63 27.44 2.20
CA TYR A 282 6.33 27.79 1.63
C TYR A 282 6.19 27.22 0.23
N VAL A 283 5.03 26.62 -0.02
CA VAL A 283 4.67 26.08 -1.33
C VAL A 283 3.80 27.09 -2.08
N PRO A 284 3.93 27.20 -3.41
CA PRO A 284 3.05 28.04 -4.19
C PRO A 284 1.60 27.53 -4.09
N VAL A 285 0.66 28.44 -3.89
CA VAL A 285 -0.78 28.12 -3.94
C VAL A 285 -1.23 28.21 -5.41
N PRO A 286 -1.78 27.13 -6.01
CA PRO A 286 -2.29 27.17 -7.38
C PRO A 286 -3.36 28.24 -7.58
N ALA A 287 -3.45 28.79 -8.79
CA ALA A 287 -4.50 29.74 -9.14
C ALA A 287 -5.83 29.00 -9.39
N MET A 288 -6.94 29.61 -8.96
CA MET A 288 -8.27 29.10 -9.31
C MET A 288 -8.53 29.32 -10.81
N PRO A 289 -9.01 28.32 -11.56
CA PRO A 289 -9.46 28.51 -12.94
C PRO A 289 -10.65 29.48 -12.97
N GLU A 290 -10.66 30.39 -13.95
CA GLU A 290 -11.77 31.32 -14.20
C GLU A 290 -13.05 30.62 -14.66
#